data_AF-A0A3G8GZ96-F1
#
_entry.id   AF-A0A3G8GZ96-F1
#
_cell.length_a   1.000
_cell.length_b   1.000
_cell.length_c   1.000
_cell.angle_alpha   90.00
_cell.angle_beta   90.00
_cell.angle_gamma   90.00
#
_symmetry.space_group_name_H-M   'P 1'
#
loop_
_entity.id
_entity.type
_entity.pdbx_description
1 polymer ?
#
loop_
_entity_poly.entity_id
_entity_poly.type
_entity_poly.pdbx_seq_one_letter_code
_entity_poly.pdbx_strand_id
1 'polypeptide(L)'
;MPAPAEATVLPSAREQLHLALGIWMRELDAYPGWKAWRKGRLAITLYDEHIPRTGDPNRPSEFVFSPEIDRQHDLVTQYFGIEQAVFALRDCEYYFRRFPFRGLPVHKHTHLTYMCEMFFNRFYELKERIKRYLNALAKLAPKHRIEIGPFIKRFEKEFDQELRERNGVHHHGRFEDLAIDRIFVSHAVAEQHDAWAMESERYYRQAVREWAERVRRRSAKAE
;
A
#
# COMPACT_ATOMS: atom_id res chain seq x y z
N MET A 1 34.83 -35.95 17.39
CA MET A 1 34.57 -34.52 17.64
C MET A 1 33.08 -34.29 17.53
N PRO A 2 32.38 -33.81 18.58
CA PRO A 2 30.96 -33.49 18.48
C PRO A 2 30.78 -32.28 17.56
N ALA A 3 29.76 -32.34 16.70
CA ALA A 3 29.40 -31.24 15.81
C ALA A 3 29.03 -30.00 16.63
N PRO A 4 29.41 -28.79 16.19
CA PRO A 4 28.99 -27.57 16.87
C PRO A 4 27.47 -27.49 16.89
N ALA A 5 26.90 -27.28 18.07
CA ALA A 5 25.46 -27.09 18.24
C ALA A 5 25.00 -25.92 17.37
N GLU A 6 24.08 -26.19 16.44
CA GLU A 6 23.43 -25.16 15.64
C GLU A 6 22.77 -24.15 16.57
N ALA A 7 23.29 -22.92 16.58
CA ALA A 7 22.66 -21.81 17.27
C ALA A 7 21.28 -21.58 16.65
N THR A 8 20.24 -21.88 17.41
CA THR A 8 18.85 -21.64 17.01
C THR A 8 18.62 -20.13 16.95
N VAL A 9 18.64 -19.58 15.74
CA VAL A 9 18.30 -18.17 15.51
C VAL A 9 16.82 -17.99 15.86
N LEU A 10 16.54 -17.17 16.87
CA LEU A 10 15.17 -16.87 17.26
C LEU A 10 14.46 -16.11 16.12
N PRO A 11 13.22 -16.47 15.78
CA PRO A 11 12.46 -15.77 14.75
C PRO A 11 12.24 -14.31 15.13
N SER A 12 12.31 -13.43 14.14
CA SER A 12 11.97 -12.01 14.26
C SER A 12 10.52 -11.80 14.70
N ALA A 13 10.20 -10.61 15.22
CA ALA A 13 8.83 -10.28 15.66
C ALA A 13 7.80 -10.45 14.52
N ARG A 14 8.18 -10.13 13.28
CA ARG A 14 7.32 -10.31 12.10
C ARG A 14 7.09 -11.79 11.80
N GLU A 15 8.12 -12.63 11.89
CA GLU A 15 7.98 -14.07 11.71
C GLU A 15 7.11 -14.70 12.80
N GLN A 16 7.29 -14.29 14.06
CA GLN A 16 6.43 -14.73 15.16
C GLN A 16 4.97 -14.34 14.91
N LEU A 17 4.72 -13.12 14.43
CA LEU A 17 3.38 -12.67 14.07
C LEU A 17 2.79 -13.51 12.92
N HIS A 18 3.55 -13.73 11.84
CA HIS A 18 3.11 -14.57 10.73
C HIS A 18 2.81 -16.01 11.15
N LEU A 19 3.61 -16.58 12.06
CA LEU A 19 3.33 -17.89 12.64
C LEU A 19 2.03 -17.90 13.44
N ALA A 20 1.80 -16.90 14.29
CA ALA A 20 0.56 -16.76 15.06
C ALA A 20 -0.66 -16.60 14.14
N LEU A 21 -0.55 -15.79 13.09
CA LEU A 21 -1.59 -15.64 12.06
C LEU A 21 -1.85 -16.96 11.33
N GLY A 22 -0.81 -17.72 11.01
CA GLY A 22 -0.92 -19.04 10.40
C GLY A 22 -1.64 -20.05 11.28
N ILE A 23 -1.40 -20.03 12.60
CA ILE A 23 -2.14 -20.84 13.57
C ILE A 23 -3.60 -20.43 13.59
N TRP A 24 -3.87 -19.13 13.76
CA TRP A 24 -5.23 -18.59 13.83
C TRP A 24 -6.05 -18.89 12.55
N MET A 25 -5.45 -18.74 11.36
CA MET A 25 -6.12 -19.08 10.10
C MET A 25 -6.50 -20.57 10.00
N ARG A 26 -5.68 -21.48 10.56
CA ARG A 26 -6.01 -22.91 10.60
C ARG A 26 -7.16 -23.20 11.58
N GLU A 27 -7.17 -22.53 12.72
CA GLU A 27 -8.27 -22.62 13.68
C GLU A 27 -9.58 -22.08 13.09
N LEU A 28 -9.49 -20.99 12.32
CA LEU A 28 -10.64 -20.41 11.61
C LEU A 28 -11.21 -21.38 10.57
N ASP A 29 -10.39 -22.16 9.89
CA ASP A 29 -10.87 -23.19 8.94
C ASP A 29 -11.67 -24.32 9.63
N ALA A 30 -11.48 -24.53 10.93
CA ALA A 30 -12.29 -25.42 11.76
C ALA A 30 -13.56 -24.75 12.32
N TYR A 31 -13.72 -23.43 12.16
CA TYR A 31 -14.88 -22.69 12.68
C TYR A 31 -16.17 -23.11 11.95
N PRO A 32 -17.26 -23.42 12.68
CA PRO A 32 -18.51 -23.90 12.08
C PRO A 32 -19.05 -22.95 11.00
N GLY A 33 -19.35 -23.48 9.82
CA GLY A 33 -19.93 -22.73 8.70
C GLY A 33 -18.96 -21.84 7.92
N TRP A 34 -17.79 -21.48 8.47
CA TRP A 34 -16.83 -20.58 7.81
C TRP A 34 -16.36 -21.11 6.45
N LYS A 35 -15.91 -22.38 6.41
CA LYS A 35 -15.39 -23.00 5.19
C LYS A 35 -16.45 -23.07 4.07
N ALA A 36 -17.69 -23.40 4.44
CA ALA A 36 -18.81 -23.47 3.50
C ALA A 36 -19.16 -22.07 2.95
N TRP A 37 -19.24 -21.08 3.83
CA TRP A 37 -19.48 -19.69 3.45
C TRP A 37 -18.38 -19.15 2.54
N ARG A 38 -17.10 -19.36 2.88
CA ARG A 38 -15.95 -18.94 2.06
C ARG A 38 -16.00 -19.55 0.65
N LYS A 39 -16.32 -20.84 0.55
CA LYS A 39 -16.48 -21.53 -0.74
C LYS A 39 -17.61 -20.93 -1.57
N GLY A 40 -18.74 -20.62 -0.94
CA GLY A 40 -19.87 -19.94 -1.60
C GLY A 40 -19.48 -18.56 -2.13
N ARG A 41 -18.78 -17.76 -1.32
CA ARG A 41 -18.30 -16.43 -1.73
C ARG A 41 -17.32 -16.48 -2.89
N LEU A 42 -16.37 -17.43 -2.87
CA LEU A 42 -15.44 -17.64 -3.99
C LEU A 42 -16.16 -18.05 -5.27
N ALA A 43 -17.14 -18.94 -5.19
CA ALA A 43 -17.92 -19.34 -6.36
C ALA A 43 -18.62 -18.12 -6.99
N ILE A 44 -19.21 -17.25 -6.18
CA ILE A 44 -19.85 -16.02 -6.67
C ILE A 44 -18.81 -15.10 -7.32
N THR A 45 -17.69 -14.81 -6.64
CA THR A 45 -16.64 -13.95 -7.23
C THR A 45 -16.09 -14.47 -8.55
N LEU A 46 -16.03 -15.80 -8.76
CA LEU A 46 -15.45 -16.40 -9.97
C LEU A 46 -16.45 -16.59 -11.11
N TYR A 47 -17.72 -16.79 -10.81
CA TYR A 47 -18.72 -17.20 -11.80
C TYR A 47 -19.89 -16.23 -11.95
N ASP A 48 -20.01 -15.22 -11.07
CA ASP A 48 -20.97 -14.16 -11.22
C ASP A 48 -20.37 -13.04 -12.08
N GLU A 49 -20.80 -12.98 -13.34
CA GLU A 49 -20.41 -11.93 -14.28
C GLU A 49 -21.12 -10.59 -14.00
N HIS A 50 -22.10 -10.58 -13.10
CA HIS A 50 -22.83 -9.37 -12.76
C HIS A 50 -22.15 -8.63 -11.62
N ILE A 51 -22.02 -7.31 -11.76
CA ILE A 51 -21.63 -6.44 -10.63
C ILE A 51 -22.79 -6.48 -9.63
N PRO A 52 -22.61 -7.04 -8.42
CA PRO A 52 -23.71 -7.21 -7.48
C PRO A 52 -24.28 -5.84 -7.12
N ARG A 53 -25.60 -5.66 -7.32
CA ARG A 53 -26.28 -4.42 -6.93
C ARG A 53 -26.57 -4.42 -5.44
N THR A 54 -26.56 -3.25 -4.82
CA THR A 54 -27.02 -3.09 -3.45
C THR A 54 -28.46 -3.59 -3.34
N GLY A 55 -28.72 -4.56 -2.45
CA GLY A 55 -30.05 -5.17 -2.27
C GLY A 55 -30.32 -6.43 -3.10
N ASP A 56 -29.31 -6.99 -3.79
CA ASP A 56 -29.47 -8.26 -4.49
C ASP A 56 -29.83 -9.40 -3.52
N PRO A 57 -31.00 -10.06 -3.67
CA PRO A 57 -31.41 -11.17 -2.81
C PRO A 57 -30.50 -12.40 -2.93
N ASN A 58 -29.74 -12.53 -4.02
CA ASN A 58 -28.75 -13.60 -4.21
C ASN A 58 -27.40 -13.28 -3.56
N ARG A 59 -27.24 -12.08 -2.96
CA ARG A 59 -26.01 -11.72 -2.28
C ARG A 59 -25.86 -12.61 -1.04
N PRO A 60 -24.72 -13.30 -0.88
CA PRO A 60 -24.49 -14.17 0.26
C PRO A 60 -24.55 -13.31 1.52
N SER A 61 -25.34 -13.76 2.50
CA SER A 61 -25.44 -13.09 3.78
C SER A 61 -24.05 -12.91 4.39
N GLU A 62 -23.86 -11.80 5.10
CA GLU A 62 -22.62 -11.58 5.85
C GLU A 62 -22.44 -12.72 6.86
N PHE A 63 -21.23 -13.27 6.92
CA PHE A 63 -20.92 -14.29 7.93
C PHE A 63 -20.78 -13.61 9.28
N VAL A 64 -21.57 -14.05 10.25
CA VAL A 64 -21.54 -13.47 11.60
C VAL A 64 -20.66 -14.35 12.48
N PHE A 65 -19.51 -13.82 12.90
CA PHE A 65 -18.66 -14.46 13.89
C PHE A 65 -19.22 -14.27 15.30
N SER A 66 -18.75 -15.11 16.24
CA SER A 66 -18.90 -14.77 17.65
C SER A 66 -18.15 -13.46 17.96
N PRO A 67 -18.58 -12.67 18.96
CA PRO A 67 -17.98 -11.36 19.23
C PRO A 67 -16.48 -11.36 19.49
N GLU A 68 -15.93 -12.47 19.96
CA GLU A 68 -14.49 -12.62 20.19
C GLU A 68 -13.74 -12.89 18.88
N ILE A 69 -14.21 -13.84 18.08
CA ILE A 69 -13.61 -14.16 16.78
C ILE A 69 -13.73 -12.97 15.82
N ASP A 70 -14.82 -12.21 15.89
CA ASP A 70 -15.01 -11.00 15.09
C ASP A 70 -13.91 -9.95 15.35
N ARG A 71 -13.57 -9.70 16.62
CA ARG A 71 -12.48 -8.77 16.98
C ARG A 71 -11.11 -9.28 16.53
N GLN A 72 -10.86 -10.57 16.66
CA GLN A 72 -9.62 -11.18 16.17
C GLN A 72 -9.54 -11.08 14.64
N HIS A 73 -10.63 -11.38 13.94
CA HIS A 73 -10.74 -11.26 12.49
C HIS A 73 -10.53 -9.81 12.02
N ASP A 74 -11.13 -8.82 12.69
CA ASP A 74 -10.88 -7.40 12.39
C ASP A 74 -9.40 -7.06 12.57
N LEU A 75 -8.79 -7.42 13.70
CA LEU A 75 -7.36 -7.17 13.96
C LEU A 75 -6.45 -7.77 12.86
N VAL A 76 -6.68 -9.03 12.50
CA VAL A 76 -5.93 -9.75 11.45
C VAL A 76 -6.13 -9.07 10.09
N THR A 77 -7.36 -8.66 9.78
CA THR A 77 -7.69 -7.96 8.53
C THR A 77 -6.98 -6.60 8.46
N GLN A 78 -6.97 -5.83 9.55
CA GLN A 78 -6.24 -4.55 9.61
C GLN A 78 -4.73 -4.77 9.43
N TYR A 79 -4.16 -5.85 10.01
CA TYR A 79 -2.75 -6.19 9.82
C TYR A 79 -2.41 -6.49 8.37
N PHE A 80 -3.18 -7.35 7.70
CA PHE A 80 -3.00 -7.60 6.27
C PHE A 80 -3.20 -6.33 5.43
N GLY A 81 -4.05 -5.41 5.91
CA GLY A 81 -4.16 -4.08 5.35
C GLY A 81 -2.82 -3.32 5.38
N ILE A 82 -2.08 -3.35 6.50
CA ILE A 82 -0.76 -2.70 6.59
C ILE A 82 0.22 -3.34 5.61
N GLU A 83 0.33 -4.67 5.61
CA GLU A 83 1.21 -5.41 4.70
C GLU A 83 0.95 -5.04 3.23
N GLN A 84 -0.33 -4.99 2.83
CA GLN A 84 -0.71 -4.58 1.48
C GLN A 84 -0.30 -3.12 1.17
N ALA A 85 -0.41 -2.20 2.12
CA ALA A 85 0.00 -0.81 1.92
C ALA A 85 1.52 -0.67 1.78
N VAL A 86 2.28 -1.46 2.53
CA VAL A 86 3.74 -1.54 2.40
C VAL A 86 4.14 -2.08 1.02
N PHE A 87 3.49 -3.15 0.54
CA PHE A 87 3.73 -3.66 -0.81
C PHE A 87 3.37 -2.61 -1.89
N ALA A 88 2.22 -1.94 -1.75
CA ALA A 88 1.81 -0.89 -2.69
C ALA A 88 2.79 0.30 -2.72
N LEU A 89 3.40 0.65 -1.58
CA LEU A 89 4.48 1.65 -1.53
C LEU A 89 5.70 1.22 -2.35
N ARG A 90 6.10 -0.05 -2.25
CA ARG A 90 7.22 -0.61 -3.01
C ARG A 90 6.93 -0.68 -4.50
N ASP A 91 5.72 -1.07 -4.87
CA ASP A 91 5.29 -1.17 -6.26
C ASP A 91 5.33 0.19 -6.97
N CYS A 92 5.26 1.31 -6.23
CA CYS A 92 5.46 2.64 -6.82
C CYS A 92 6.80 2.74 -7.57
N GLU A 93 7.88 2.09 -7.10
CA GLU A 93 9.18 2.07 -7.79
C GLU A 93 9.04 1.51 -9.21
N TYR A 94 8.25 0.43 -9.34
CA TYR A 94 7.98 -0.19 -10.62
C TYR A 94 7.17 0.73 -11.55
N TYR A 95 6.14 1.39 -11.01
CA TYR A 95 5.30 2.29 -11.78
C TYR A 95 6.02 3.56 -12.26
N PHE A 96 6.98 4.09 -11.49
CA PHE A 96 7.86 5.17 -11.96
C PHE A 96 8.70 4.73 -13.17
N ARG A 97 9.22 3.49 -13.17
CA ARG A 97 10.04 2.97 -14.28
C ARG A 97 9.26 2.64 -15.53
N ARG A 98 7.98 2.29 -15.39
CA ARG A 98 7.16 1.82 -16.49
C ARG A 98 6.25 2.94 -17.00
N PHE A 99 6.77 3.73 -17.93
CA PHE A 99 5.94 4.67 -18.69
C PHE A 99 4.84 3.92 -19.47
N PRO A 100 3.61 4.47 -19.56
CA PRO A 100 2.55 3.89 -20.38
C PRO A 100 2.97 3.60 -21.82
N PHE A 101 2.33 2.61 -22.42
CA PHE A 101 2.64 2.03 -23.72
C PHE A 101 2.74 3.10 -24.83
N ARG A 102 3.63 2.86 -25.81
CA ARG A 102 3.75 3.71 -27.00
C ARG A 102 2.39 3.88 -27.67
N GLY A 103 2.04 5.13 -28.03
CA GLY A 103 0.79 5.46 -28.72
C GLY A 103 -0.40 5.79 -27.82
N LEU A 104 -0.22 5.84 -26.49
CA LEU A 104 -1.25 6.32 -25.58
C LEU A 104 -1.18 7.86 -25.40
N PRO A 105 -2.32 8.54 -25.17
CA PRO A 105 -2.40 10.00 -25.03
C PRO A 105 -1.96 10.48 -23.64
N VAL A 106 -0.93 9.87 -23.07
CA VAL A 106 -0.38 10.26 -21.77
C VAL A 106 1.02 10.79 -21.99
N HIS A 107 1.29 12.02 -21.56
CA HIS A 107 2.62 12.61 -21.66
C HIS A 107 3.50 12.21 -20.46
N LYS A 108 4.82 12.24 -20.67
CA LYS A 108 5.85 11.91 -19.67
C LYS A 108 5.75 12.72 -18.38
N HIS A 109 5.57 14.03 -18.50
CA HIS A 109 5.40 14.90 -17.34
C HIS A 109 4.11 14.55 -16.56
N THR A 110 3.01 14.27 -17.28
CA THR A 110 1.73 13.86 -16.67
C THR A 110 1.85 12.53 -15.92
N HIS A 111 2.51 11.54 -16.51
CA HIS A 111 2.79 10.26 -15.84
C HIS A 111 3.57 10.48 -14.55
N LEU A 112 4.67 11.25 -14.57
CA LEU A 112 5.45 11.50 -13.35
C LEU A 112 4.63 12.21 -12.29
N THR A 113 3.84 13.23 -12.64
CA THR A 113 2.95 13.91 -11.69
C THR A 113 2.03 12.90 -11.01
N TYR A 114 1.34 12.05 -11.79
CA TYR A 114 0.44 11.04 -11.23
C TYR A 114 1.15 9.99 -10.37
N MET A 115 2.36 9.59 -10.75
CA MET A 115 3.13 8.65 -9.94
C MET A 115 3.60 9.27 -8.61
N CYS A 116 3.98 10.54 -8.61
CA CYS A 116 4.30 11.29 -7.38
C CYS A 116 3.07 11.42 -6.47
N GLU A 117 1.94 11.85 -7.01
CA GLU A 117 0.68 11.99 -6.27
C GLU A 117 0.22 10.65 -5.67
N MET A 118 0.29 9.57 -6.47
CA MET A 118 0.02 8.21 -5.99
C MET A 118 0.95 7.83 -4.85
N PHE A 119 2.26 8.06 -5.00
CA PHE A 119 3.27 7.74 -4.00
C PHE A 119 3.01 8.46 -2.67
N PHE A 120 2.67 9.74 -2.69
CA PHE A 120 2.31 10.49 -1.47
C PHE A 120 1.02 9.97 -0.83
N ASN A 121 0.02 9.63 -1.65
CA ASN A 121 -1.22 9.04 -1.16
C ASN A 121 -0.98 7.70 -0.45
N ARG A 122 -0.02 6.87 -0.92
CA ARG A 122 0.31 5.60 -0.25
C ARG A 122 0.87 5.78 1.16
N PHE A 123 1.62 6.85 1.46
CA PHE A 123 2.07 7.14 2.82
C PHE A 123 0.91 7.50 3.75
N TYR A 124 -0.04 8.30 3.25
CA TYR A 124 -1.25 8.61 3.99
C TYR A 124 -2.09 7.35 4.27
N GLU A 125 -2.27 6.49 3.27
CA GLU A 125 -2.97 5.21 3.44
C GLU A 125 -2.29 4.32 4.47
N LEU A 126 -0.96 4.17 4.42
CA LEU A 126 -0.20 3.41 5.40
C LEU A 126 -0.43 3.94 6.82
N LYS A 127 -0.36 5.26 7.01
CA LYS A 127 -0.61 5.90 8.31
C LYS A 127 -1.99 5.54 8.86
N GLU A 128 -3.03 5.68 8.04
CA GLU A 128 -4.40 5.40 8.45
C GLU A 128 -4.63 3.91 8.75
N ARG A 129 -4.00 3.01 7.98
CA ARG A 129 -4.07 1.56 8.25
C ARG A 129 -3.37 1.18 9.55
N ILE A 130 -2.19 1.73 9.83
CA ILE A 130 -1.50 1.51 11.10
C ILE A 130 -2.34 2.02 12.28
N LYS A 131 -2.92 3.22 12.15
CA LYS A 131 -3.81 3.79 13.17
C LYS A 131 -5.02 2.89 13.44
N ARG A 132 -5.67 2.37 12.39
CA ARG A 132 -6.82 1.43 12.53
C ARG A 132 -6.41 0.14 13.23
N TYR A 133 -5.29 -0.47 12.83
CA TYR A 133 -4.75 -1.67 13.46
C TYR A 133 -4.46 -1.45 14.96
N LEU A 134 -3.76 -0.36 15.31
CA LEU A 134 -3.43 -0.06 16.71
C LEU A 134 -4.70 0.17 17.55
N ASN A 135 -5.73 0.80 16.98
CA ASN A 135 -7.03 0.95 17.64
C ASN A 135 -7.74 -0.38 17.84
N ALA A 136 -7.71 -1.28 16.86
CA ALA A 136 -8.25 -2.64 16.98
C ALA A 136 -7.51 -3.43 18.07
N LEU A 137 -6.17 -3.33 18.09
CA LEU A 137 -5.33 -4.00 19.08
C LEU A 137 -5.60 -3.50 20.49
N ALA A 138 -5.76 -2.19 20.68
CA ALA A 138 -6.07 -1.60 21.99
C ALA A 138 -7.44 -2.06 22.52
N LYS A 139 -8.42 -2.33 21.64
CA LYS A 139 -9.72 -2.88 22.02
C LYS A 139 -9.63 -4.36 22.42
N LEU A 140 -8.84 -5.16 21.69
CA LEU A 140 -8.70 -6.59 21.97
C LEU A 140 -7.85 -6.85 23.23
N ALA A 141 -6.84 -6.02 23.45
CA ALA A 141 -5.84 -6.21 24.50
C ALA A 141 -5.73 -4.97 25.42
N PRO A 142 -6.82 -4.55 26.12
CA PRO A 142 -6.86 -3.28 26.84
C PRO A 142 -5.90 -3.20 28.03
N LYS A 143 -5.42 -4.35 28.51
CA LYS A 143 -4.40 -4.44 29.56
C LYS A 143 -3.02 -3.96 29.08
N HIS A 144 -2.76 -4.03 27.77
CA HIS A 144 -1.56 -3.50 27.16
C HIS A 144 -1.79 -2.03 26.82
N ARG A 145 -1.13 -1.12 27.56
CA ARG A 145 -1.19 0.31 27.27
C ARG A 145 -0.44 0.61 25.98
N ILE A 146 -1.16 0.76 24.88
CA ILE A 146 -0.58 1.10 23.58
C ILE A 146 -0.64 2.63 23.41
N GLU A 147 0.54 3.25 23.27
CA GLU A 147 0.66 4.68 23.02
C GLU A 147 0.48 5.03 21.54
N ILE A 148 -0.76 4.97 21.06
CA ILE A 148 -1.10 5.18 19.64
C ILE A 148 -0.71 6.59 19.18
N GLY A 149 -1.07 7.62 19.95
CA GLY A 149 -0.81 9.02 19.59
C GLY A 149 0.68 9.34 19.39
N PRO A 150 1.55 9.03 20.36
CA PRO A 150 3.01 9.18 20.21
C PRO A 150 3.59 8.41 19.03
N PHE A 151 3.11 7.17 18.79
CA PHE A 151 3.55 6.38 17.63
C PHE A 151 3.20 7.08 16.31
N ILE A 152 1.94 7.49 16.13
CA ILE A 152 1.49 8.15 14.90
C ILE A 152 2.22 9.49 14.70
N LYS A 153 2.46 10.26 15.76
CA LYS A 153 3.27 11.50 15.66
C LYS A 153 4.69 11.24 15.18
N ARG A 154 5.31 10.13 15.61
CA ARG A 154 6.65 9.74 15.15
C ARG A 154 6.62 9.37 13.67
N PHE A 155 5.61 8.62 13.23
CA PHE A 155 5.41 8.32 11.83
C PHE A 155 5.23 9.60 11.00
N GLU A 156 4.36 10.51 11.44
CA GLU A 156 4.13 11.78 10.76
C GLU A 156 5.40 12.63 10.66
N LYS A 157 6.24 12.63 11.71
CA LYS A 157 7.53 13.31 11.67
C LYS A 157 8.51 12.66 10.68
N GLU A 158 8.58 11.33 10.65
CA GLU A 158 9.47 10.61 9.73
C GLU A 158 9.09 10.82 8.27
N PHE A 159 7.79 10.92 7.96
CA PHE A 159 7.22 11.05 6.61
C PHE A 159 6.54 12.40 6.36
N ASP A 160 6.97 13.44 7.07
CA ASP A 160 6.35 14.77 7.05
C ASP A 160 6.32 15.36 5.64
N GLN A 161 7.41 15.18 4.88
CA GLN A 161 7.46 15.66 3.50
C GLN A 161 6.39 15.00 2.64
N GLU A 162 6.30 13.68 2.60
CA GLU A 162 5.31 12.96 1.79
C GLU A 162 3.87 13.29 2.20
N LEU A 163 3.62 13.47 3.50
CA LEU A 163 2.29 13.83 4.01
C LEU A 163 1.93 15.29 3.68
N ARG A 164 2.89 16.22 3.73
CA ARG A 164 2.68 17.61 3.30
C ARG A 164 2.36 17.70 1.82
N GLU A 165 3.13 17.01 0.96
CA GLU A 165 2.85 16.97 -0.48
C GLU A 165 1.46 16.38 -0.76
N ARG A 166 1.11 15.26 -0.12
CA ARG A 166 -0.23 14.66 -0.23
C ARG A 166 -1.33 15.67 0.10
N ASN A 167 -1.18 16.41 1.20
CA ASN A 167 -2.17 17.38 1.64
C ASN A 167 -2.22 18.60 0.71
N GLY A 168 -1.07 19.05 0.19
CA GLY A 168 -1.00 20.09 -0.82
C GLY A 168 -1.78 19.69 -2.08
N VAL A 169 -1.56 18.47 -2.58
CA VAL A 169 -2.27 17.95 -3.75
C VAL A 169 -3.78 17.84 -3.51
N HIS A 170 -4.17 17.34 -2.33
CA HIS A 170 -5.58 17.14 -2.03
C HIS A 170 -6.36 18.44 -1.81
N HIS A 171 -5.71 19.52 -1.38
CA HIS A 171 -6.38 20.76 -0.97
C HIS A 171 -6.10 21.98 -1.85
N HIS A 172 -4.94 22.06 -2.51
CA HIS A 172 -4.47 23.30 -3.13
C HIS A 172 -4.27 23.19 -4.65
N GLY A 173 -3.98 22.01 -5.19
CA GLY A 173 -3.77 21.87 -6.63
C GLY A 173 -3.07 20.60 -7.05
N ARG A 174 -2.45 20.61 -8.23
CA ARG A 174 -1.64 19.48 -8.70
C ARG A 174 -0.26 19.53 -8.07
N PHE A 175 0.42 18.39 -8.03
CA PHE A 175 1.82 18.37 -7.60
C PHE A 175 2.72 19.13 -8.59
N GLU A 176 3.54 20.03 -8.06
CA GLU A 176 4.49 20.85 -8.81
C GLU A 176 5.93 20.41 -8.50
N ASP A 177 6.73 20.20 -9.54
CA ASP A 177 8.13 19.79 -9.41
C ASP A 177 8.92 20.32 -10.60
N LEU A 178 10.01 21.05 -10.32
CA LEU A 178 10.82 21.71 -11.34
C LEU A 178 11.42 20.73 -12.37
N ALA A 179 11.69 19.49 -11.99
CA ALA A 179 12.19 18.49 -12.94
C ALA A 179 11.06 18.01 -13.87
N ILE A 180 9.84 17.87 -13.35
CA ILE A 180 8.64 17.57 -14.15
C ILE A 180 8.31 18.72 -15.09
N ASP A 181 8.34 19.97 -14.61
CA ASP A 181 8.09 21.15 -15.43
C ASP A 181 9.10 21.28 -16.56
N ARG A 182 10.37 20.96 -16.30
CA ARG A 182 11.41 20.92 -17.34
C ARG A 182 11.10 19.89 -18.44
N ILE A 183 10.54 18.73 -18.07
CA ILE A 183 10.12 17.71 -19.05
C ILE A 183 8.94 18.23 -19.87
N PHE A 184 7.98 18.90 -19.24
CA PHE A 184 6.87 19.54 -19.94
C PHE A 184 7.34 20.59 -20.95
N VAL A 185 8.17 21.55 -20.53
CA VAL A 185 8.67 22.62 -21.41
C VAL A 185 9.50 22.04 -22.55
N SER A 186 10.42 21.12 -22.27
CA SER A 186 11.22 20.49 -23.34
C SER A 186 10.38 19.67 -24.30
N HIS A 187 9.31 19.02 -23.84
CA HIS A 187 8.35 18.33 -24.70
C HIS A 187 7.58 19.32 -25.60
N ALA A 188 7.06 20.41 -25.03
CA ALA A 188 6.33 21.43 -25.79
C ALA A 188 7.19 22.10 -26.87
N VAL A 189 8.48 22.35 -26.58
CA VAL A 189 9.42 22.88 -27.58
C VAL A 189 9.78 21.82 -28.64
N ALA A 190 9.87 20.55 -28.25
CA ALA A 190 10.17 19.47 -29.18
C ALA A 190 9.09 19.27 -30.25
N GLU A 191 7.83 19.62 -29.97
CA GLU A 191 6.75 19.61 -30.97
C GLU A 191 6.98 20.62 -32.10
N GLN A 192 7.81 21.65 -31.87
CA GLN A 192 8.16 22.69 -32.84
C GLN A 192 9.58 22.51 -33.40
N HIS A 193 10.48 21.91 -32.61
CA HIS A 193 11.89 21.77 -32.91
C HIS A 193 12.42 20.39 -32.47
N ASP A 194 12.64 19.49 -33.44
CA ASP A 194 13.10 18.10 -33.21
C ASP A 194 14.36 17.99 -32.33
N ALA A 195 15.20 19.03 -32.32
CA ALA A 195 16.42 19.08 -31.52
C ALA A 195 16.19 18.90 -30.01
N TRP A 196 14.98 19.13 -29.49
CA TRP A 196 14.67 19.05 -28.05
C TRP A 196 14.08 17.71 -27.60
N ALA A 197 13.76 16.81 -28.54
CA ALA A 197 13.16 15.52 -28.22
C ALA A 197 14.11 14.64 -27.38
N MET A 198 15.42 14.72 -27.67
CA MET A 198 16.45 13.99 -26.92
C MET A 198 16.61 14.51 -25.50
N GLU A 199 16.55 15.83 -25.32
CA GLU A 199 16.66 16.52 -24.02
C GLU A 199 15.47 16.17 -23.15
N SER A 200 14.25 16.21 -23.69
CA SER A 200 13.03 15.82 -22.98
C SER A 200 13.12 14.37 -22.49
N GLU A 201 13.58 13.46 -23.35
CA GLU A 201 13.81 12.06 -22.98
C GLU A 201 14.89 11.91 -21.89
N ARG A 202 15.98 12.66 -22.00
CA ARG A 202 17.06 12.64 -21.00
C ARG A 202 16.56 13.11 -19.63
N TYR A 203 15.83 14.22 -19.58
CA TYR A 203 15.26 14.75 -18.34
C TYR A 203 14.24 13.78 -17.73
N TYR A 204 13.39 13.18 -18.56
CA TYR A 204 12.46 12.16 -18.10
C TYR A 204 13.17 10.96 -17.46
N ARG A 205 14.17 10.38 -18.12
CA ARG A 205 14.94 9.25 -17.56
C ARG A 205 15.70 9.62 -16.29
N GLN A 206 16.14 10.86 -16.16
CA GLN A 206 16.75 11.35 -14.94
C GLN A 206 15.73 11.39 -13.80
N ALA A 207 14.59 12.07 -14.01
CA ALA A 207 13.53 12.19 -13.01
C ALA A 207 13.00 10.81 -12.57
N VAL A 208 12.77 9.88 -13.52
CA VAL A 208 12.36 8.50 -13.22
C VAL A 208 13.36 7.80 -12.30
N ARG A 209 14.67 7.94 -12.55
CA ARG A 209 15.70 7.31 -11.72
C ARG A 209 15.73 7.89 -10.32
N GLU A 210 15.69 9.22 -10.20
CA GLU A 210 15.69 9.92 -8.92
C GLU A 210 14.45 9.57 -8.08
N TRP A 211 13.26 9.57 -8.69
CA TRP A 211 12.03 9.20 -8.01
C TRP A 211 11.98 7.72 -7.65
N ALA A 212 12.39 6.81 -8.53
CA ALA A 212 12.46 5.39 -8.21
C ALA A 212 13.41 5.10 -7.03
N GLU A 213 14.57 5.78 -6.97
CA GLU A 213 15.49 5.67 -5.84
C GLU A 213 14.87 6.23 -4.55
N ARG A 214 14.18 7.37 -4.65
CA ARG A 214 13.46 7.96 -3.53
C ARG A 214 12.40 7.02 -3.00
N VAL A 215 11.58 6.41 -3.87
CA VAL A 215 10.58 5.41 -3.47
C VAL A 215 11.25 4.29 -2.69
N ARG A 216 12.28 3.65 -3.27
CA ARG A 216 12.97 2.53 -2.63
C ARG A 216 13.48 2.87 -1.23
N ARG A 217 14.18 4.00 -1.10
CA ARG A 217 14.74 4.44 0.19
C ARG A 217 13.65 4.74 1.21
N ARG A 218 12.52 5.30 0.79
CA ARG A 218 11.44 5.71 1.70
C ARG A 218 10.52 4.53 2.06
N SER A 219 10.27 3.62 1.13
CA SER A 219 9.53 2.39 1.41
C SER A 219 10.30 1.45 2.34
N ALA A 220 11.63 1.34 2.19
CA ALA A 220 12.46 0.54 3.08
C ALA A 220 12.46 1.03 4.54
N LYS A 221 12.20 2.32 4.77
CA LYS A 221 12.02 2.89 6.12
C LYS A 221 10.63 2.63 6.72
N ALA A 222 9.66 2.27 5.88
CA ALA A 222 8.28 2.02 6.28
C ALA A 222 8.03 0.54 6.62
N GLU A 223 8.97 -0.35 6.27
CA GLU A 223 9.05 -1.76 6.68
C GLU A 223 9.60 -1.92 8.09
#